data_AF-A0AA50KAY2-F1
#
_entry.id   AF-A0AA50KAY2-F1
#
_cell.length_a   1.000
_cell.length_b   1.000
_cell.length_c   1.000
_cell.angle_alpha   90.00
_cell.angle_beta   90.00
_cell.angle_gamma   90.00
#
_symmetry.space_group_name_H-M   'P 1'
#
loop_
_entity.id
_entity.type
_entity.pdbx_description
1 polymer ?
#
loop_
_entity_poly.entity_id
_entity_poly.type
_entity_poly.pdbx_seq_one_letter_code
_entity_poly.pdbx_strand_id
1 'polypeptide(L)'
;MRIYSSLSQSQWLLSLSALVGLSLLPLPAMAFDPSGGTASLFIILGLGGFTLINLFLQGLFFFAGQYRSATFAKRHVLSALIVPLIAIALAIYDHRGWSDFALNLGIICVGIGLILLPLQLCQIDKPTNRNADWIISLGALFILALSYVIAPLALFTIVLAHICLASSTNQIPKILSYISLILGYSLFGYWVYQTVMMLQS
;
A
#
# COMPACT_ATOMS: atom_id res chain seq x y z
N MET A 1 8.71 -57.29 -8.45
CA MET A 1 8.04 -56.51 -9.52
C MET A 1 8.15 -55.04 -9.15
N ARG A 2 8.96 -54.26 -9.88
CA ARG A 2 9.33 -52.88 -9.52
C ARG A 2 8.38 -51.92 -10.26
N ILE A 3 7.49 -51.25 -9.54
CA ILE A 3 6.55 -50.28 -10.10
C ILE A 3 7.26 -48.92 -10.14
N TYR A 4 7.53 -48.42 -11.34
CA TYR A 4 8.04 -47.06 -11.54
C TYR A 4 6.89 -46.07 -11.41
N SER A 5 7.02 -45.10 -10.51
CA SER A 5 6.09 -43.98 -10.32
C SER A 5 6.33 -42.91 -11.38
N SER A 6 5.55 -42.93 -12.46
CA SER A 6 5.60 -41.91 -13.54
C SER A 6 4.67 -40.70 -13.31
N LEU A 7 4.11 -40.54 -12.11
CA LEU A 7 3.07 -39.53 -11.83
C LEU A 7 3.58 -38.13 -11.47
N SER A 8 4.90 -37.92 -11.32
CA SER A 8 5.43 -36.65 -10.81
C SER A 8 5.67 -35.56 -11.88
N GLN A 9 5.71 -35.90 -13.17
CA GLN A 9 6.15 -34.94 -14.21
C GLN A 9 4.99 -34.19 -14.88
N SER A 10 3.79 -34.78 -14.89
CA SER A 10 2.57 -34.21 -15.49
C SER A 10 2.01 -33.01 -14.69
N GLN A 11 2.14 -33.03 -13.36
CA GLN A 11 1.59 -31.97 -12.49
C GLN A 11 2.29 -30.61 -12.67
N TRP A 12 3.58 -30.59 -13.04
CA TRP A 12 4.34 -29.36 -13.27
C TRP A 12 3.99 -28.66 -14.59
N LEU A 13 3.56 -29.41 -15.60
CA LEU A 13 3.17 -28.85 -16.91
C LEU A 13 1.77 -28.22 -16.86
N LEU A 14 0.88 -28.77 -16.01
CA LEU A 14 -0.45 -28.22 -15.75
C LEU A 14 -0.39 -26.90 -14.98
N SER A 15 0.54 -26.76 -14.02
CA SER A 15 0.71 -25.49 -13.29
C SER A 15 1.33 -24.40 -14.17
N LEU A 16 2.25 -24.75 -15.08
CA LEU A 16 2.80 -23.81 -16.07
C LEU A 16 1.74 -23.36 -17.09
N SER A 17 0.89 -24.27 -17.56
CA SER A 17 -0.22 -23.92 -18.47
C SER A 17 -1.30 -23.10 -17.78
N ALA A 18 -1.54 -23.31 -16.49
CA ALA A 18 -2.43 -22.46 -15.68
C ALA A 18 -1.83 -21.07 -15.43
N LEU A 19 -0.50 -20.96 -15.25
CA LEU A 19 0.21 -19.68 -15.12
C LEU A 19 0.20 -18.90 -16.44
N VAL A 20 0.40 -19.59 -17.57
CA VAL A 20 0.30 -19.01 -18.91
C VAL A 20 -1.15 -18.65 -19.24
N GLY A 21 -2.12 -19.47 -18.83
CA GLY A 21 -3.55 -19.18 -18.95
C GLY A 21 -3.98 -17.95 -18.13
N LEU A 22 -3.42 -17.75 -16.93
CA LEU A 22 -3.60 -16.52 -16.15
C LEU A 22 -2.95 -15.30 -16.83
N SER A 23 -1.83 -15.48 -17.55
CA SER A 23 -1.16 -14.41 -18.29
C SER A 23 -1.86 -14.04 -19.61
N LEU A 24 -2.73 -14.91 -20.11
CA LEU A 24 -3.51 -14.73 -21.34
C LEU A 24 -4.95 -14.26 -21.07
N LEU A 25 -5.33 -14.05 -19.81
CA LEU A 25 -6.53 -13.29 -19.52
C LEU A 25 -6.33 -11.89 -20.13
N PRO A 26 -7.24 -11.42 -21.01
CA PRO A 26 -7.14 -10.08 -21.55
C PRO A 26 -7.17 -9.14 -20.35
N LEU A 27 -6.04 -8.47 -20.12
CA LEU A 27 -5.95 -7.37 -19.18
C LEU A 27 -7.11 -6.42 -19.52
N PRO A 28 -7.97 -6.03 -18.56
CA PRO A 28 -9.02 -5.03 -18.79
C PRO A 28 -8.45 -3.64 -19.17
N ALA A 29 -7.13 -3.52 -19.33
CA ALA A 29 -6.42 -2.36 -19.84
C ALA A 29 -6.93 -1.86 -21.20
N MET A 30 -7.58 -2.71 -22.01
CA MET A 30 -8.07 -2.34 -23.35
C MET A 30 -9.57 -1.98 -23.41
N ALA A 31 -10.29 -1.97 -22.28
CA ALA A 31 -11.67 -1.48 -22.21
C ALA A 31 -11.77 -0.01 -21.73
N PHE A 32 -10.63 0.65 -21.49
CA PHE A 32 -10.57 2.02 -21.03
C PHE A 32 -10.80 3.00 -22.17
N ASP A 33 -12.06 3.40 -22.33
CA ASP A 33 -12.42 4.56 -23.12
C ASP A 33 -11.93 5.84 -22.38
N PRO A 34 -11.16 6.76 -23.01
CA PRO A 34 -10.43 7.83 -22.32
C PRO A 34 -11.28 8.96 -21.70
N SER A 35 -12.53 9.20 -22.11
CA SER A 35 -13.40 10.27 -21.55
C SER A 35 -14.07 9.99 -20.19
N GLY A 36 -13.72 8.88 -19.52
CA GLY A 36 -14.08 8.50 -18.13
C GLY A 36 -12.92 7.75 -17.47
N GLY A 37 -11.74 7.82 -18.10
CA GLY A 37 -10.54 7.11 -17.67
C GLY A 37 -9.96 7.69 -16.40
N THR A 38 -10.24 8.95 -16.04
CA THR A 38 -9.55 9.61 -14.93
C THR A 38 -9.97 9.07 -13.56
N ALA A 39 -11.27 8.91 -13.30
CA ALA A 39 -11.76 8.32 -12.06
C ALA A 39 -11.35 6.85 -11.93
N SER A 40 -11.55 6.04 -12.97
CA SER A 40 -11.19 4.63 -12.92
C SER A 40 -9.67 4.39 -12.88
N LEU A 41 -8.84 5.24 -13.51
CA LEU A 41 -7.38 5.23 -13.33
C LEU A 41 -6.98 5.62 -11.90
N PHE A 42 -7.61 6.64 -11.31
CA PHE A 42 -7.36 7.01 -9.92
C PHE A 42 -7.75 5.88 -8.96
N ILE A 43 -8.86 5.20 -9.20
CA ILE A 43 -9.34 4.10 -8.35
C ILE A 43 -8.43 2.88 -8.48
N ILE A 44 -8.02 2.51 -9.69
CA ILE A 44 -7.18 1.32 -9.89
C ILE A 44 -5.73 1.58 -9.48
N LEU A 45 -5.11 2.67 -9.96
CA LEU A 45 -3.70 2.95 -9.70
C LEU A 45 -3.51 3.70 -8.37
N GLY A 46 -4.32 4.72 -8.11
CA GLY A 46 -4.22 5.55 -6.91
C GLY A 46 -4.71 4.81 -5.67
N LEU A 47 -5.99 4.44 -5.62
CA LEU A 47 -6.56 3.72 -4.48
C LEU A 47 -5.98 2.28 -4.38
N GLY A 48 -5.80 1.57 -5.50
CA GLY A 48 -5.11 0.28 -5.50
C GLY A 48 -3.67 0.34 -4.98
N GLY A 49 -2.86 1.29 -5.46
CA GLY A 49 -1.51 1.50 -4.95
C GLY A 49 -1.49 1.91 -3.47
N PHE A 50 -2.39 2.82 -3.08
CA PHE A 50 -2.55 3.23 -1.69
C PHE A 50 -2.92 2.05 -0.78
N THR A 51 -3.87 1.21 -1.18
CA THR A 51 -4.29 0.05 -0.37
C THR A 51 -3.16 -0.96 -0.21
N LEU A 52 -2.34 -1.20 -1.24
CA LEU A 52 -1.16 -2.07 -1.14
C LEU A 52 -0.11 -1.53 -0.16
N ILE A 53 0.26 -0.25 -0.31
CA ILE A 53 1.21 0.39 0.62
C ILE A 53 0.62 0.43 2.03
N ASN A 54 -0.65 0.77 2.17
CA ASN A 54 -1.33 0.78 3.46
C ASN A 54 -1.32 -0.61 4.10
N LEU A 55 -1.60 -1.68 3.36
CA LEU A 55 -1.54 -3.05 3.89
C LEU A 55 -0.12 -3.43 4.34
N PHE A 56 0.90 -3.03 3.59
CA PHE A 56 2.30 -3.19 4.00
C PHE A 56 2.58 -2.46 5.33
N LEU A 57 2.12 -1.21 5.46
CA LEU A 57 2.24 -0.44 6.71
C LEU A 57 1.51 -1.10 7.87
N GLN A 58 0.30 -1.62 7.64
CA GLN A 58 -0.44 -2.34 8.67
C GLN A 58 0.33 -3.58 9.14
N GLY A 59 0.96 -4.31 8.23
CA GLY A 59 1.87 -5.41 8.56
C GLY A 59 3.01 -4.94 9.46
N LEU A 60 3.73 -3.89 9.08
CA LEU A 60 4.83 -3.33 9.87
C LEU A 60 4.38 -2.92 11.28
N PHE A 61 3.28 -2.18 11.40
CA PHE A 61 2.76 -1.72 12.68
C PHE A 61 2.23 -2.85 13.55
N PHE A 62 1.67 -3.91 12.95
CA PHE A 62 1.28 -5.12 13.66
C PHE A 62 2.48 -5.93 14.17
N PHE A 63 3.56 -6.05 13.38
CA PHE A 63 4.78 -6.74 13.82
C PHE A 63 5.61 -5.93 14.82
N ALA A 64 5.53 -4.60 14.76
CA ALA A 64 6.12 -3.69 15.72
C ALA A 64 5.26 -3.47 16.98
N GLY A 65 4.03 -3.99 17.04
CA GLY A 65 3.17 -3.91 18.21
C GLY A 65 2.50 -2.55 18.44
N GLN A 66 2.49 -1.66 17.45
CA GLN A 66 1.89 -0.31 17.55
C GLN A 66 0.36 -0.37 17.71
N TYR A 67 -0.28 -1.41 17.16
CA TYR A 67 -1.73 -1.62 17.29
C TYR A 67 -2.21 -2.09 18.67
N ARG A 68 -1.32 -2.24 19.66
CA ARG A 68 -1.75 -2.42 21.06
C ARG A 68 -2.50 -1.19 21.57
N SER A 69 -2.19 -0.01 21.05
CA SER A 69 -2.92 1.21 21.35
C SER A 69 -4.12 1.36 20.41
N ALA A 70 -5.33 1.23 20.95
CA ALA A 70 -6.56 1.49 20.21
C ALA A 70 -6.61 2.91 19.62
N THR A 71 -5.97 3.88 20.30
CA THR A 71 -5.87 5.26 19.80
C THR A 71 -5.00 5.33 18.54
N PHE A 72 -3.91 4.58 18.48
CA PHE A 72 -3.05 4.53 17.28
C PHE A 72 -3.80 3.87 16.10
N ALA A 73 -4.45 2.72 16.34
CA ALA A 73 -5.24 2.05 15.31
C ALA A 73 -6.36 2.95 14.75
N LYS A 74 -7.11 3.64 15.62
CA LYS A 74 -8.15 4.59 15.19
C LYS A 74 -7.59 5.75 14.37
N ARG A 75 -6.45 6.34 14.78
CA ARG A 75 -5.81 7.44 14.05
C ARG A 75 -5.31 7.00 12.68
N HIS A 76 -4.71 5.82 12.58
CA HIS A 76 -4.28 5.24 11.30
C HIS A 76 -5.47 5.04 10.37
N VAL A 77 -6.54 4.41 10.86
CA VAL A 77 -7.74 4.15 10.07
C VAL A 77 -8.36 5.47 9.60
N LEU A 78 -8.46 6.46 10.49
CA LEU A 78 -9.03 7.76 10.15
C LEU A 78 -8.21 8.49 9.08
N SER A 79 -6.88 8.48 9.16
CA SER A 79 -6.03 9.11 8.14
C SER A 79 -6.11 8.34 6.81
N ALA A 80 -6.17 7.02 6.85
CA ALA A 80 -6.25 6.19 5.66
C ALA A 80 -7.62 6.28 4.95
N LEU A 81 -8.70 6.59 5.67
CA LEU A 81 -10.05 6.71 5.12
C LEU A 81 -10.24 7.93 4.22
N ILE A 82 -9.33 8.91 4.26
CA ILE A 82 -9.39 10.10 3.39
C ILE A 82 -9.32 9.71 1.91
N VAL A 83 -8.45 8.75 1.57
CA VAL A 83 -8.22 8.31 0.18
C VAL A 83 -9.46 7.64 -0.43
N PRO A 84 -10.11 6.64 0.20
CA PRO A 84 -11.35 6.07 -0.33
C PRO A 84 -12.51 7.08 -0.34
N LEU A 85 -12.57 8.05 0.56
CA LEU A 85 -13.58 9.12 0.47
C LEU A 85 -13.41 9.98 -0.79
N ILE A 86 -12.16 10.33 -1.15
CA ILE A 86 -11.85 11.01 -2.41
C ILE A 86 -12.23 10.11 -3.60
N ALA A 87 -11.93 8.81 -3.53
CA ALA A 87 -12.29 7.86 -4.57
C ALA A 87 -13.81 7.75 -4.77
N ILE A 88 -14.61 7.79 -3.69
CA ILE A 88 -16.08 7.83 -3.76
C ILE A 88 -16.54 9.11 -4.46
N ALA A 89 -16.00 10.27 -4.08
CA ALA A 89 -16.37 11.54 -4.68
C ALA A 89 -16.07 11.54 -6.20
N LEU A 90 -14.91 11.02 -6.60
CA LEU A 90 -14.54 10.87 -8.01
C LEU A 90 -15.43 9.86 -8.75
N ALA A 91 -15.73 8.71 -8.15
CA ALA A 91 -16.63 7.72 -8.72
C ALA A 91 -18.04 8.27 -8.93
N ILE A 92 -18.53 9.15 -8.04
CA ILE A 92 -19.84 9.79 -8.21
C ILE A 92 -19.77 10.87 -9.29
N TYR A 93 -18.69 11.65 -9.34
CA TYR A 93 -18.56 12.78 -10.26
C TYR A 93 -18.34 12.35 -11.72
N ASP A 94 -17.51 11.34 -11.96
CA ASP A 94 -17.05 10.91 -13.28
C ASP A 94 -17.34 9.42 -13.51
N HIS A 95 -18.64 9.05 -13.47
CA HIS A 95 -19.09 7.72 -13.87
C HIS A 95 -19.82 7.77 -15.22
N ARG A 96 -19.46 6.87 -16.12
CA ARG A 96 -20.10 6.79 -17.44
C ARG A 96 -21.37 5.96 -17.50
N GLY A 97 -21.57 5.09 -16.53
CA GLY A 97 -22.69 4.17 -16.52
C GLY A 97 -22.73 3.32 -15.26
N TRP A 98 -23.84 2.62 -15.09
CA TRP A 98 -24.10 1.91 -13.84
C TRP A 98 -23.16 0.74 -13.58
N SER A 99 -22.66 0.10 -14.64
CA SER A 99 -21.66 -0.97 -14.55
C SER A 99 -20.30 -0.47 -14.05
N ASP A 100 -19.80 0.63 -14.61
CA ASP A 100 -18.52 1.24 -14.22
C ASP A 100 -18.58 1.77 -12.79
N PHE A 101 -19.69 2.42 -12.43
CA PHE A 101 -19.94 2.84 -11.05
C PHE A 101 -19.97 1.66 -10.08
N ALA A 102 -20.68 0.57 -10.40
CA ALA A 102 -20.76 -0.61 -9.53
C ALA A 102 -19.39 -1.28 -9.34
N LEU A 103 -18.58 -1.36 -10.39
CA LEU A 103 -17.22 -1.90 -10.33
C LEU A 103 -16.32 -1.03 -9.45
N ASN A 104 -16.32 0.29 -9.68
CA ASN A 104 -15.55 1.25 -8.91
C ASN A 104 -15.95 1.23 -7.42
N LEU A 105 -17.25 1.16 -7.14
CA LEU A 105 -17.77 1.03 -5.78
C LEU A 105 -17.35 -0.28 -5.13
N GLY A 106 -17.34 -1.39 -5.88
CA GLY A 106 -16.82 -2.68 -5.40
C GLY A 106 -15.36 -2.59 -4.96
N ILE A 107 -14.50 -1.98 -5.77
CA ILE A 107 -13.07 -1.79 -5.44
C ILE A 107 -12.92 -0.90 -4.20
N ILE A 108 -13.69 0.19 -4.13
CA ILE A 108 -13.70 1.10 -2.98
C ILE A 108 -14.11 0.35 -1.70
N CYS A 109 -15.17 -0.47 -1.75
CA CYS A 109 -15.63 -1.26 -0.62
C CYS A 109 -14.54 -2.23 -0.13
N VAL A 110 -13.85 -2.92 -1.04
CA VAL A 110 -12.70 -3.78 -0.68
C VAL A 110 -11.60 -2.95 -0.03
N GLY A 111 -11.26 -1.78 -0.60
CA GLY A 111 -10.26 -0.87 -0.04
C GLY A 111 -10.60 -0.41 1.38
N ILE A 112 -11.86 -0.01 1.63
CA ILE A 112 -12.35 0.36 2.96
C ILE A 112 -12.25 -0.83 3.92
N GLY A 113 -12.66 -2.02 3.50
CA GLY A 113 -12.54 -3.24 4.30
C GLY A 113 -11.09 -3.49 4.76
N LEU A 114 -10.13 -3.37 3.84
CA LEU A 114 -8.70 -3.49 4.15
C LEU A 114 -8.18 -2.34 5.03
N ILE A 115 -8.72 -1.13 4.91
CA ILE A 115 -8.34 0.01 5.77
C ILE A 115 -8.83 -0.17 7.20
N LEU A 116 -9.95 -0.86 7.43
CA LEU A 116 -10.52 -1.11 8.76
C LEU A 116 -9.83 -2.25 9.52
N LEU A 117 -9.00 -3.04 8.84
CA LEU A 117 -8.28 -4.19 9.39
C LEU A 117 -7.47 -3.89 10.68
N PRO A 118 -6.83 -2.72 10.86
CA PRO A 118 -6.16 -2.35 12.12
C PRO A 118 -7.07 -2.37 13.35
N LEU A 119 -8.37 -2.08 13.21
CA LEU A 119 -9.32 -2.13 14.33
C LEU A 119 -9.53 -3.57 14.80
N GLN A 120 -9.48 -4.54 13.89
CA GLN A 120 -9.54 -5.96 14.21
C GLN A 120 -8.21 -6.44 14.81
N LEU A 121 -7.08 -6.02 14.24
CA LEU A 121 -5.75 -6.37 14.74
C LEU A 121 -5.47 -5.85 16.15
N CYS A 122 -6.07 -4.72 16.53
CA CYS A 122 -5.97 -4.16 17.88
C CYS A 122 -6.55 -5.09 18.96
N GLN A 123 -7.46 -6.00 18.60
CA GLN A 123 -8.08 -6.95 19.52
C GLN A 123 -7.21 -8.20 19.75
N ILE A 124 -6.15 -8.39 18.94
CA ILE A 124 -5.25 -9.54 19.04
C ILE A 124 -4.16 -9.21 20.05
N ASP A 125 -4.19 -9.90 21.19
CA ASP A 125 -3.12 -9.81 22.20
C ASP A 125 -1.83 -10.43 21.66
N LYS A 126 -0.86 -9.58 21.33
CA LYS A 126 0.46 -9.98 20.85
C LYS A 126 1.55 -9.53 21.82
N PRO A 127 2.54 -10.40 22.14
CA PRO A 127 3.66 -10.03 22.99
C PRO A 127 4.49 -8.91 22.36
N THR A 128 5.06 -8.05 23.22
CA THR A 128 5.90 -6.92 22.80
C THR A 128 7.14 -7.43 22.08
N ASN A 129 7.32 -6.99 20.83
CA ASN A 129 8.47 -7.37 20.04
C ASN A 129 9.68 -6.50 20.42
N ARG A 130 10.74 -7.13 20.93
CA ARG A 130 12.00 -6.47 21.30
C ARG A 130 12.64 -5.72 20.12
N ASN A 131 12.38 -6.16 18.89
CA ASN A 131 12.94 -5.58 17.67
C ASN A 131 11.95 -4.67 16.91
N ALA A 132 10.91 -4.17 17.58
CA ALA A 132 9.90 -3.29 16.97
C ALA A 132 10.52 -2.08 16.25
N ASP A 133 11.50 -1.43 16.87
CA ASP A 133 12.21 -0.27 16.31
C ASP A 133 12.90 -0.60 14.99
N TRP A 134 13.53 -1.78 14.91
CA TRP A 134 14.19 -2.25 13.70
C TRP A 134 13.21 -2.53 12.57
N ILE A 135 12.04 -3.10 12.89
CA ILE A 135 11.01 -3.40 11.89
C ILE A 135 10.48 -2.10 11.26
N ILE A 136 10.17 -1.08 12.07
CA ILE A 136 9.67 0.19 11.56
C ILE A 136 10.78 0.92 10.78
N SER A 137 12.00 0.97 11.31
CA SER A 137 13.12 1.65 10.65
C SER A 137 13.51 1.00 9.32
N LEU A 138 13.53 -0.34 9.26
CA LEU A 138 13.80 -1.06 8.01
C LEU A 138 12.65 -0.88 7.01
N GLY A 139 11.40 -0.88 7.50
CA GLY A 139 10.24 -0.52 6.69
C GLY A 139 10.32 0.88 6.10
N ALA A 140 10.77 1.87 6.89
CA ALA A 140 10.98 3.24 6.42
C ALA A 140 12.04 3.30 5.31
N LEU A 141 13.17 2.60 5.48
CA LEU A 141 14.22 2.52 4.45
C LEU A 141 13.72 1.83 3.17
N PHE A 142 12.90 0.79 3.30
CA PHE A 142 12.32 0.10 2.16
C PHE A 142 11.39 1.02 1.36
N ILE A 143 10.49 1.75 2.03
CA ILE A 143 9.62 2.73 1.36
C ILE A 143 10.43 3.90 0.80
N LEU A 144 11.51 4.32 1.48
CA LEU A 144 12.43 5.33 0.95
C LEU A 144 13.05 4.88 -0.37
N ALA A 145 13.51 3.64 -0.46
CA ALA A 145 14.05 3.08 -1.69
C ALA A 145 13.00 3.09 -2.82
N LEU A 146 11.76 2.70 -2.52
CA LEU A 146 10.64 2.77 -3.47
C LEU A 146 10.29 4.21 -3.85
N SER A 147 10.44 5.16 -2.94
CA SER A 147 10.12 6.57 -3.19
C SER A 147 11.01 7.22 -4.24
N TYR A 148 12.23 6.71 -4.46
CA TYR A 148 13.05 7.16 -5.59
C TYR A 148 12.44 6.81 -6.96
N VAL A 149 11.59 5.78 -7.04
CA VAL A 149 10.85 5.42 -8.25
C VAL A 149 9.50 6.15 -8.30
N ILE A 150 8.79 6.17 -7.17
CA ILE A 150 7.46 6.80 -7.05
C ILE A 150 7.54 7.88 -5.98
N ALA A 151 7.88 9.10 -6.39
CA ALA A 151 8.17 10.22 -5.49
C ALA A 151 7.11 10.51 -4.39
N PRO A 152 5.79 10.41 -4.65
CA PRO A 152 4.77 10.58 -3.60
C PRO A 152 4.92 9.63 -2.40
N LEU A 153 5.57 8.46 -2.56
CA LEU A 153 5.79 7.52 -1.46
C LEU A 153 6.70 8.09 -0.36
N ALA A 154 7.47 9.14 -0.65
CA ALA A 154 8.33 9.81 0.32
C ALA A 154 7.54 10.28 1.55
N LEU A 155 6.25 10.63 1.40
CA LEU A 155 5.39 10.98 2.53
C LEU A 155 5.24 9.84 3.54
N PHE A 156 5.04 8.62 3.06
CA PHE A 156 4.91 7.45 3.95
C PHE A 156 6.23 7.18 4.67
N THR A 157 7.37 7.33 4.00
CA THR A 157 8.70 7.25 4.62
C THR A 157 8.84 8.26 5.75
N ILE A 158 8.48 9.53 5.51
CA ILE A 158 8.56 10.60 6.50
C ILE A 158 7.70 10.24 7.71
N VAL A 159 6.45 9.83 7.50
CA VAL A 159 5.54 9.45 8.59
C VAL A 159 6.10 8.27 9.40
N LEU A 160 6.61 7.22 8.73
CA LEU A 160 7.19 6.06 9.41
C LEU A 160 8.41 6.41 10.23
N ALA A 161 9.28 7.27 9.70
CA ALA A 161 10.47 7.71 10.41
C ALA A 161 10.10 8.54 11.66
N HIS A 162 9.08 9.40 11.61
CA HIS A 162 8.58 10.09 12.81
C HIS A 162 8.00 9.12 13.85
N ILE A 163 7.21 8.14 13.40
CA ILE A 163 6.65 7.11 14.31
C ILE A 163 7.79 6.31 14.96
N CYS A 164 8.81 5.92 14.18
CA CYS A 164 9.98 5.21 14.71
C CYS A 164 10.76 6.07 15.71
N LEU A 165 10.98 7.36 15.44
CA LEU A 165 11.66 8.25 16.38
C LEU A 165 10.87 8.41 17.69
N ALA A 166 9.54 8.46 17.61
CA ALA A 166 8.67 8.59 18.78
C ALA A 166 8.60 7.30 19.61
N SER A 167 8.73 6.12 18.97
CA SER A 167 8.67 4.82 19.65
C SER A 167 10.04 4.24 20.04
N SER A 168 11.12 4.72 19.41
CA SER A 168 12.44 4.07 19.51
C SER A 168 13.14 4.30 20.84
N THR A 169 13.63 3.20 21.41
CA THR A 169 14.52 3.20 22.58
C THR A 169 15.98 3.00 22.16
N ASN A 170 16.20 2.33 21.03
CA ASN A 170 17.53 2.00 20.52
C ASN A 170 18.14 3.13 19.68
N GLN A 171 19.44 3.39 19.87
CA GLN A 171 20.15 4.47 19.17
C GLN A 171 20.30 4.24 17.66
N ILE A 172 20.56 3.01 17.22
CA ILE A 172 20.83 2.73 15.79
C ILE A 172 19.60 2.93 14.90
N PRO A 173 18.41 2.34 15.19
CA PRO A 173 17.19 2.62 14.42
C PRO A 173 16.81 4.10 14.42
N LYS A 174 17.15 4.82 15.50
CA LYS A 174 16.92 6.26 15.61
C LYS A 174 17.77 7.05 14.61
N ILE A 175 19.06 6.72 14.50
CA ILE A 175 19.96 7.32 13.50
C ILE A 175 19.47 7.03 12.07
N LEU A 176 19.10 5.78 11.78
CA LEU A 176 18.54 5.40 10.48
C LEU A 176 17.25 6.17 10.16
N SER A 177 16.41 6.42 11.17
CA SER A 177 15.19 7.21 11.02
C SER A 177 15.51 8.68 10.73
N TYR A 178 16.53 9.27 11.38
CA TYR A 178 16.97 10.63 11.03
C TYR A 178 17.51 10.74 9.61
N ILE A 179 18.32 9.77 9.16
CA ILE A 179 18.79 9.72 7.77
C ILE A 179 17.60 9.61 6.81
N SER A 180 16.64 8.74 7.13
CA SER A 180 15.42 8.56 6.34
C SER A 180 14.57 9.83 6.28
N LEU A 181 14.53 10.63 7.36
CA LEU A 181 13.85 11.93 7.37
C LEU A 181 14.53 12.95 6.47
N ILE A 182 15.86 13.10 6.61
CA ILE A 182 16.61 14.08 5.81
C ILE A 182 16.42 13.77 4.31
N LEU A 183 16.59 12.51 3.93
CA LEU A 183 16.41 12.07 2.55
C LEU A 183 14.94 12.17 2.11
N GLY A 184 13.99 11.75 2.95
CA GLY A 184 12.57 11.80 2.66
C GLY A 184 12.06 13.22 2.44
N TYR A 185 12.40 14.16 3.32
CA TYR A 185 12.03 15.58 3.16
C TYR A 185 12.68 16.20 1.94
N SER A 186 13.95 15.89 1.66
CA SER A 186 14.65 16.41 0.49
C SER A 186 13.99 15.92 -0.81
N LEU A 187 13.70 14.63 -0.91
CA LEU A 187 13.06 14.03 -2.08
C LEU A 187 11.63 14.56 -2.27
N PHE A 188 10.85 14.61 -1.18
CA PHE A 188 9.48 15.11 -1.24
C PHE A 188 9.44 16.60 -1.61
N GLY A 189 10.30 17.42 -1.00
CA GLY A 189 10.40 18.85 -1.31
C GLY A 189 10.79 19.10 -2.76
N TYR A 190 11.77 18.34 -3.29
CA TYR A 190 12.16 18.41 -4.70
C TYR A 190 11.00 18.04 -5.63
N TRP A 191 10.27 16.97 -5.32
CA TRP A 191 9.11 16.55 -6.11
C TRP A 191 7.96 17.58 -6.10
N VAL A 192 7.65 18.17 -4.95
CA VAL A 192 6.65 19.24 -4.83
C VAL A 192 7.08 20.44 -5.67
N TYR A 193 8.35 20.86 -5.55
CA TYR A 193 8.88 21.97 -6.35
C TYR A 193 8.73 21.72 -7.85
N GLN A 194 9.13 20.55 -8.34
CA GLN A 194 8.98 20.17 -9.75
C GLN A 194 7.52 20.19 -10.20
N THR A 195 6.62 19.64 -9.37
CA THR A 195 5.19 19.58 -9.67
C THR A 195 4.58 20.98 -9.76
N VAL A 196 4.94 21.90 -8.86
CA VAL A 196 4.49 23.30 -8.89
C VAL A 196 5.00 24.02 -10.12
N MET A 197 6.27 23.84 -10.49
CA MET A 197 6.83 24.44 -11.70
C MET A 197 6.12 23.95 -12.97
N MET A 198 5.79 22.66 -13.06
CA MET A 198 5.01 22.09 -14.17
C MET A 198 3.58 22.60 -14.24
N LEU A 199 2.99 23.02 -13.12
CA LEU A 199 1.64 23.60 -13.07
C LEU A 199 1.60 25.07 -13.48
N GLN A 200 2.75 25.76 -13.46
CA GLN A 200 2.87 27.18 -13.83
C GLN A 200 3.23 27.39 -15.30
N SER A 201 3.68 26.34 -15.99
CA SER A 201 3.95 26.32 -17.44
C SER A 201 2.72 25.92 -18.25
#